data_AF-A0A2N8PJ69-F1
#
_entry.id   AF-A0A2N8PJ69-F1
#
_cell.length_a   1.000
_cell.length_b   1.000
_cell.length_c   1.000
_cell.angle_alpha   90.00
_cell.angle_beta   90.00
_cell.angle_gamma   90.00
#
_symmetry.space_group_name_H-M   'P 1'
#
loop_
_entity.id
_entity.type
_entity.pdbx_description
1 polymer ?
#
loop_
_entity_poly.entity_id
_entity_poly.type
_entity_poly.pdbx_seq_one_letter_code
_entity_poly.pdbx_strand_id
1 'polypeptide(L)'
;MHHALIVARMKPGSAPDIAEVFASSDRTELPHLVGVNRRTLFQFGEVYLHLIESDVPPGPEIAKAHQHPEFQAISKRLSAYVSAYDPETWRSPKDAMAQEFYRWERDRAG
;
A
#
# COMPACT_ATOMS: atom_id res chain seq x y z
N MET A 1 -7.74 -6.37 -13.82
CA MET A 1 -7.39 -6.01 -12.42
C MET A 1 -5.89 -5.93 -12.33
N HIS A 2 -5.36 -4.88 -11.72
CA HIS A 2 -3.92 -4.69 -11.51
C HIS A 2 -3.59 -4.87 -10.03
N HIS A 3 -2.38 -5.34 -9.75
CA HIS A 3 -1.88 -5.54 -8.40
C HIS A 3 -0.65 -4.67 -8.15
N ALA A 4 -0.59 -4.05 -6.98
CA ALA A 4 0.64 -3.57 -6.39
C ALA A 4 0.80 -4.17 -5.01
N LEU A 5 2.03 -4.59 -4.70
CA LEU A 5 2.40 -5.07 -3.38
C LEU A 5 3.47 -4.14 -2.82
N ILE A 6 3.16 -3.45 -1.72
CA ILE A 6 4.12 -2.64 -0.98
C ILE A 6 4.69 -3.49 0.15
N VAL A 7 6.01 -3.50 0.30
CA VAL A 7 6.76 -4.20 1.33
C VAL A 7 7.49 -3.19 2.20
N ALA A 8 7.27 -3.27 3.50
CA ALA A 8 7.89 -2.40 4.50
C ALA A 8 8.15 -3.17 5.80
N ARG A 9 8.73 -2.50 6.80
CA ARG A 9 8.77 -3.02 8.18
C ARG A 9 7.69 -2.33 9.01
N MET A 10 7.15 -3.04 9.99
CA MET A 10 6.21 -2.48 10.96
C MET A 10 6.60 -2.81 12.40
N LYS A 11 6.26 -1.91 13.32
CA LYS A 11 6.47 -2.12 14.75
C LYS A 11 5.65 -3.31 15.27
N PRO A 12 6.20 -4.17 16.14
CA PRO A 12 5.42 -5.23 16.78
C PRO A 12 4.17 -4.68 17.48
N GLY A 13 3.04 -5.36 17.29
CA GLY A 13 1.76 -4.96 17.91
C GLY A 13 1.04 -3.78 17.26
N SER A 14 1.61 -3.11 16.26
CA SER A 14 1.00 -1.92 15.63
C SER A 14 -0.10 -2.20 14.59
N ALA A 15 -0.44 -3.48 14.36
CA ALA A 15 -1.44 -3.85 13.34
C ALA A 15 -2.81 -3.18 13.54
N PRO A 16 -3.39 -3.10 14.76
CA PRO A 16 -4.66 -2.41 14.98
C PRO A 16 -4.59 -0.91 14.68
N ASP A 17 -3.50 -0.25 15.05
CA ASP A 17 -3.31 1.19 14.79
C ASP A 17 -3.20 1.48 13.30
N ILE A 18 -2.42 0.68 12.57
CA ILE A 18 -2.30 0.78 11.12
C ILE A 18 -3.66 0.56 10.44
N ALA A 19 -4.42 -0.43 10.90
CA ALA A 19 -5.76 -0.71 10.36
C ALA A 19 -6.71 0.47 10.56
N GLU A 20 -6.70 1.12 11.73
CA GLU A 20 -7.53 2.31 12.00
C GLU A 20 -7.14 3.51 11.13
N VAL A 21 -5.84 3.71 10.89
CA VAL A 21 -5.35 4.76 9.98
C VAL A 21 -5.91 4.56 8.57
N PHE A 22 -5.87 3.33 8.05
CA PHE A 22 -6.44 3.03 6.73
C PHE A 22 -7.97 3.08 6.73
N ALA A 23 -8.66 2.56 7.76
CA ALA A 23 -10.11 2.62 7.86
C ALA A 23 -10.64 4.06 7.85
N SER A 24 -9.91 4.99 8.47
CA SER A 24 -10.19 6.43 8.39
C SER A 24 -9.98 6.98 6.97
N SER A 25 -8.85 6.65 6.34
CA SER A 25 -8.51 7.13 4.99
C SER A 25 -9.42 6.56 3.91
N ASP A 26 -9.90 5.32 4.07
CA ASP A 26 -10.72 4.64 3.08
C ASP A 26 -12.15 5.23 3.03
N ARG A 27 -12.50 6.12 3.96
CA ARG A 27 -13.73 6.93 3.97
C ARG A 27 -13.56 8.30 3.29
N THR A 28 -12.36 8.67 2.87
CA THR A 28 -12.09 9.93 2.15
C THR A 28 -12.07 9.70 0.64
N GLU A 29 -11.81 10.73 -0.16
CA GLU A 29 -11.72 10.62 -1.62
C GLU A 29 -10.42 9.94 -2.12
N LEU A 30 -9.42 9.79 -1.24
CA LEU A 30 -8.09 9.33 -1.62
C LEU A 30 -8.07 7.95 -2.34
N PRO A 31 -8.80 6.91 -1.88
CA PRO A 31 -8.82 5.62 -2.57
C PRO A 31 -9.35 5.74 -4.00
N HIS A 32 -10.35 6.60 -4.22
CA HIS A 32 -10.94 6.83 -5.53
C HIS A 32 -9.98 7.55 -6.48
N LEU A 33 -9.20 8.51 -5.97
CA LEU A 33 -8.17 9.21 -6.76
C LEU A 33 -7.07 8.26 -7.27
N VAL A 34 -6.73 7.24 -6.49
CA VAL A 34 -5.70 6.23 -6.84
C VAL A 34 -6.30 5.07 -7.64
N GLY A 35 -7.63 4.94 -7.69
CA GLY A 35 -8.34 3.84 -8.35
C GLY A 35 -8.29 2.53 -7.56
N VAL A 36 -8.16 2.59 -6.23
CA VAL A 36 -8.11 1.41 -5.35
C VAL A 36 -9.50 0.79 -5.26
N ASN A 37 -9.63 -0.45 -5.71
CA ASN A 37 -10.83 -1.26 -5.57
C ASN A 37 -10.79 -2.12 -4.31
N ARG A 38 -9.60 -2.57 -3.92
CA ARG A 38 -9.41 -3.39 -2.72
C ARG A 38 -8.04 -3.17 -2.11
N ARG A 39 -8.03 -3.14 -0.77
CA ARG A 39 -6.84 -3.10 0.07
C ARG A 39 -6.81 -4.34 0.95
N THR A 40 -5.68 -5.02 1.01
CA THR A 40 -5.44 -6.08 2.00
C THR A 40 -4.07 -5.87 2.64
N LEU A 41 -4.03 -5.87 3.98
CA LEU A 41 -2.81 -5.71 4.76
C LEU A 41 -2.45 -7.05 5.39
N PHE A 42 -1.18 -7.43 5.31
CA PHE A 42 -0.64 -8.63 5.90
C PHE A 42 0.57 -8.29 6.76
N GLN A 43 0.81 -9.14 7.75
CA GLN A 43 1.99 -9.10 8.60
C GLN A 43 2.67 -10.47 8.57
N PHE A 44 4.00 -10.46 8.42
CA PHE A 44 4.85 -11.64 8.60
C PHE A 44 6.04 -11.27 9.48
N GLY A 45 5.96 -11.57 10.78
CA GLY A 45 6.92 -11.08 11.77
C GLY A 45 6.89 -9.54 11.82
N GLU A 46 8.02 -8.90 11.52
CA GLU A 46 8.13 -7.44 11.39
C GLU A 46 7.85 -6.92 9.96
N VAL A 47 7.58 -7.81 9.00
CA VAL A 47 7.32 -7.42 7.61
C VAL A 47 5.86 -7.03 7.45
N TYR A 48 5.64 -5.83 6.94
CA TYR A 48 4.35 -5.31 6.51
C TYR A 48 4.20 -5.52 5.00
N LEU A 49 3.09 -6.13 4.58
CA LEU A 49 2.74 -6.28 3.18
C LEU A 49 1.38 -5.64 2.92
N HIS A 50 1.32 -4.84 1.86
CA HIS A 50 0.12 -4.10 1.51
C HIS A 50 -0.21 -4.32 0.06
N LEU A 51 -1.20 -5.19 -0.15
CA LEU A 51 -1.76 -5.53 -1.45
C LEU A 51 -2.84 -4.50 -1.80
N ILE A 52 -2.65 -3.87 -2.95
CA ILE A 52 -3.59 -2.95 -3.57
C ILE A 52 -4.06 -3.60 -4.86
N GLU A 53 -5.38 -3.68 -5.04
CA GLU A 53 -6.01 -4.11 -6.27
C GLU A 53 -6.79 -2.95 -6.88
N SER A 54 -6.65 -2.73 -8.19
CA SER A 54 -7.22 -1.58 -8.91
C SER A 54 -7.59 -1.93 -10.35
N ASP A 55 -8.44 -1.12 -10.98
CA ASP A 55 -8.76 -1.27 -12.41
C ASP A 55 -7.71 -0.67 -13.34
N VAL A 56 -6.89 0.25 -12.83
CA VAL A 56 -5.76 0.88 -13.53
C VAL A 56 -4.43 0.51 -12.85
N PRO A 57 -3.28 0.59 -13.54
CA PRO A 57 -1.98 0.32 -12.91
C PRO A 57 -1.76 1.21 -11.67
N PRO A 58 -1.68 0.64 -10.45
CA PRO A 58 -1.69 1.43 -9.22
C PRO A 58 -0.38 2.15 -8.97
N GLY A 59 0.77 1.61 -9.41
CA GLY A 59 2.09 2.21 -9.20
C GLY A 59 2.20 3.67 -9.67
N PRO A 60 1.91 3.95 -10.96
CA PRO A 60 1.90 5.33 -11.47
C PRO A 60 0.92 6.25 -10.75
N GLU A 61 -0.28 5.77 -10.40
CA GLU A 61 -1.30 6.60 -9.74
C GLU A 61 -0.92 6.91 -8.28
N ILE A 62 -0.33 5.95 -7.56
CA ILE A 62 0.26 6.19 -6.23
C ILE A 62 1.37 7.23 -6.31
N ALA A 63 2.24 7.16 -7.32
CA ALA A 63 3.32 8.12 -7.50
C ALA A 63 2.80 9.54 -7.75
N LYS A 64 1.71 9.70 -8.52
CA LYS A 64 1.03 11.00 -8.73
C LYS A 64 0.35 11.49 -7.45
N ALA A 65 -0.33 10.60 -6.73
CA ALA A 65 -1.04 10.92 -5.51
C ALA A 65 -0.12 11.25 -4.33
N HIS A 66 1.17 10.95 -4.39
CA HIS A 66 2.12 11.22 -3.32
C HIS A 66 2.15 12.69 -2.86
N GLN A 67 1.85 13.63 -3.76
CA GLN A 67 1.78 15.06 -3.43
C GLN A 67 0.42 15.50 -2.85
N HIS A 68 -0.60 14.64 -2.89
CA HIS A 68 -1.94 14.95 -2.41
C HIS A 68 -1.94 15.12 -0.87
N PRO A 69 -2.64 16.13 -0.31
CA PRO A 69 -2.68 16.37 1.13
C PRO A 69 -3.12 15.16 1.95
N GLU A 70 -4.18 14.46 1.50
CA GLU A 70 -4.65 13.23 2.15
C GLU A 70 -3.58 12.12 2.16
N PHE A 71 -2.81 12.00 1.07
CA PHE A 71 -1.72 11.03 0.98
C PHE A 71 -0.59 11.37 1.96
N GLN A 72 -0.24 12.65 2.08
CA GLN A 72 0.77 13.09 3.04
C GLN A 72 0.28 12.91 4.48
N ALA A 73 -1.00 13.17 4.75
CA ALA A 73 -1.60 12.99 6.06
C ALA A 73 -1.57 11.52 6.51
N ILE A 74 -1.97 10.59 5.65
CA ILE A 74 -1.90 9.16 5.97
C ILE A 74 -0.45 8.70 6.11
N SER A 75 0.46 9.13 5.23
CA SER A 75 1.89 8.79 5.29
C SER A 75 2.53 9.26 6.61
N LYS A 76 2.19 10.46 7.07
CA LYS A 76 2.64 11.01 8.34
C LYS A 76 2.12 10.22 9.55
N ARG A 77 0.88 9.72 9.50
CA ARG A 77 0.33 8.88 10.57
C ARG A 77 0.99 7.49 10.58
N LEU A 78 1.20 6.92 9.40
CA LEU A 78 1.82 5.60 9.23
C LEU A 78 3.30 5.58 9.63
N SER A 79 4.03 6.69 9.49
CA SER A 79 5.46 6.75 9.82
C SER A 79 5.77 6.47 11.30
N ALA A 80 4.77 6.59 12.19
CA ALA A 80 4.91 6.18 13.58
C ALA A 80 5.00 4.65 13.75
N TYR A 81 4.56 3.87 12.77
CA TYR A 81 4.40 2.42 12.84
C TYR A 81 5.16 1.68 11.75
N VAL A 82 5.33 2.29 10.58
CA VAL A 82 5.90 1.67 9.37
C VAL A 82 7.19 2.40 8.99
N SER A 83 8.21 1.61 8.64
CA SER A 83 9.50 2.11 8.12
C SER A 83 9.86 1.39 6.83
N ALA A 84 10.76 1.99 6.03
CA ALA A 84 11.28 1.34 4.83
C ALA A 84 11.84 -0.06 5.16
N TYR A 85 11.63 -1.02 4.24
CA TYR A 85 12.15 -2.37 4.40
C TYR A 85 13.69 -2.39 4.42
N ASP A 86 14.28 -1.63 3.50
CA ASP A 86 15.71 -1.32 3.42
C ASP A 86 15.90 0.20 3.48
N PRO A 87 16.19 0.75 4.67
CA PRO A 87 16.37 2.19 4.86
C PRO A 87 17.60 2.77 4.15
N GLU A 88 18.63 1.95 3.87
CA GLU A 88 19.88 2.44 3.28
C GLU A 88 19.72 2.74 1.79
N THR A 89 18.86 1.98 1.10
CA THR A 89 18.62 2.13 -0.34
C THR A 89 17.34 2.90 -0.67
N TRP A 90 16.51 3.21 0.32
CA TRP A 90 15.23 3.90 0.13
C TRP A 90 15.41 5.35 -0.33
N ARG A 91 14.79 5.70 -1.46
CA ARG A 91 14.79 7.06 -2.04
C ARG A 91 13.39 7.58 -2.32
N SER A 92 12.44 6.68 -2.56
CA SER A 92 11.07 7.02 -2.92
C SER A 92 10.10 5.88 -2.59
N PRO A 93 8.78 6.12 -2.56
CA PRO A 93 7.77 5.06 -2.40
C PRO A 93 7.91 3.90 -3.40
N LYS A 94 8.48 4.15 -4.58
CA LYS A 94 8.73 3.12 -5.60
C LYS A 94 9.66 2.01 -5.08
N ASP A 95 10.60 2.33 -4.19
CA ASP A 95 11.57 1.36 -3.66
C ASP A 95 10.94 0.38 -2.66
N ALA A 96 9.72 0.67 -2.19
CA ALA A 96 8.93 -0.24 -1.38
C ALA A 96 8.03 -1.16 -2.22
N MET A 97 7.94 -0.98 -3.54
CA MET A 97 7.07 -1.79 -4.40
C MET A 97 7.76 -3.09 -4.82
N ALA A 98 7.09 -4.22 -4.58
CA ALA A 98 7.52 -5.50 -5.12
C ALA A 98 7.28 -5.57 -6.63
N GLN A 99 8.09 -6.40 -7.31
CA GLN A 99 7.96 -6.66 -8.74
C GLN A 99 7.10 -7.92 -8.96
N GLU A 100 5.95 -7.76 -9.62
CA GLU A 100 5.21 -8.89 -10.19
C GLU A 100 6.03 -9.46 -11.36
N PHE A 101 6.59 -10.66 -11.21
CA PHE A 101 7.36 -11.33 -12.26
C PHE A 101 6.58 -12.47 -12.94
N TYR A 102 5.45 -12.86 -12.36
CA TYR A 102 4.59 -13.93 -12.86
C TYR A 102 3.15 -13.72 -12.35
N ARG A 103 2.18 -13.96 -13.22
CA ARG A 103 0.75 -13.97 -12.88
C ARG A 103 0.04 -15.07 -13.65
N TRP A 104 -0.85 -15.76 -12.96
CA TRP A 104 -1.78 -16.72 -13.55
C TRP A 104 -3.17 -16.52 -12.97
N GLU A 105 -4.18 -16.55 -13.83
CA GLU A 105 -5.58 -16.50 -13.43
C GLU A 105 -6.31 -17.67 -14.08
N ARG A 106 -7.08 -18.40 -13.29
CA ARG A 106 -8.00 -19.40 -13.82
C ARG A 106 -9.18 -18.67 -14.45
N ASP A 107 -9.56 -19.04 -15.67
CA ASP A 107 -10.84 -18.61 -16.23
C ASP A 107 -11.96 -18.96 -15.25
N ARG A 108 -12.72 -17.95 -14.82
CA ARG A 108 -13.98 -18.22 -14.11
C ARG A 108 -14.88 -18.93 -15.11
N ALA A 109 -15.06 -20.24 -14.96
CA ALA A 109 -16.19 -20.90 -15.59
C ALA A 109 -17.44 -20.19 -15.08
N GLY A 110 -18.18 -19.58 -16.01
CA GLY A 110 -19.41 -18.84 -15.73
C GLY A 110 -20.49 -19.72 -15.12
#